data_AF-A0A1B6KFK4-F1
#
_entry.id   AF-A0A1B6KFK4-F1
#
_cell.length_a   1.000
_cell.length_b   1.000
_cell.length_c   1.000
_cell.angle_alpha   90.00
_cell.angle_beta   90.00
_cell.angle_gamma   90.00
#
_symmetry.space_group_name_H-M   'P 1'
#
loop_
_entity.id
_entity.type
_entity.pdbx_description
1 polymer ?
#
loop_
_entity_poly.entity_id
_entity_poly.type
_entity_poly.pdbx_seq_one_letter_code
_entity_poly.pdbx_strand_id
1 'polypeptide(L)'
;VGSPGQLLTVNFDTGSSDLWFPSADVCANKPSFCNKHDTYSHSDSKTYQPNGTKFTLVYGSGTVSGYTSLDTIKVGQLAVVNHLFGEATNIDSTFATKRYDGLFGLAYPSLSEFGTNPPFVNMINQGVVDEPIFAFYLNKESDFNSAELILGGVNPKHFTGNFTYTPVVKMEYWLINING
;
A
#
# COMPACT_ATOMS: atom_id res chain seq x y z
N VAL A 1 9.31 0.58 6.72
CA VAL A 1 9.21 -0.88 6.80
C VAL A 1 10.36 -1.40 7.63
N GLY A 2 10.11 -2.33 8.55
CA GLY A 2 11.16 -2.93 9.35
C GLY A 2 11.67 -2.13 10.54
N SER A 3 12.68 -2.68 11.21
CA SER A 3 13.31 -2.10 12.40
C SER A 3 14.84 -2.29 12.37
N PRO A 4 15.66 -1.22 12.22
CA PRO A 4 15.27 0.17 12.04
C PRO A 4 14.40 0.39 10.79
N GLY A 5 13.55 1.43 10.85
CA GLY A 5 12.58 1.70 9.79
C GLY A 5 13.24 2.20 8.50
N GLN A 6 12.96 1.49 7.41
CA GLN A 6 13.33 1.87 6.05
C GLN A 6 12.18 2.69 5.44
N LEU A 7 12.48 3.92 4.99
CA LEU A 7 11.48 4.83 4.45
C LEU A 7 11.26 4.52 2.96
N LEU A 8 10.01 4.37 2.57
CA LEU A 8 9.58 4.08 1.20
C LEU A 8 8.33 4.90 0.91
N THR A 9 8.21 5.38 -0.32
CA THR A 9 7.03 6.09 -0.81
C THR A 9 6.10 5.11 -1.52
N VAL A 10 4.78 5.29 -1.33
CA VAL A 10 3.77 4.38 -1.90
C VAL A 10 2.62 5.14 -2.53
N ASN A 11 2.01 4.52 -3.54
CA ASN A 11 0.67 4.87 -3.98
C ASN A 11 -0.35 4.16 -3.09
N PHE A 12 -1.21 4.91 -2.39
CA PHE A 12 -2.35 4.33 -1.67
C PHE A 12 -3.48 4.06 -2.65
N ASP A 13 -3.73 2.78 -2.92
CA ASP A 13 -4.58 2.33 -4.02
C ASP A 13 -5.82 1.61 -3.52
N THR A 14 -6.99 2.17 -3.80
CA THR A 14 -8.29 1.56 -3.47
C THR A 14 -8.75 0.53 -4.52
N GLY A 15 -8.02 0.38 -5.62
CA GLY A 15 -8.30 -0.59 -6.69
C GLY A 15 -7.58 -1.94 -6.53
N SER A 16 -6.64 -2.07 -5.58
CA SER A 16 -5.92 -3.32 -5.30
C SER A 16 -5.70 -3.54 -3.80
N SER A 17 -5.30 -4.76 -3.42
CA SER A 17 -5.28 -5.23 -2.03
C SER A 17 -3.89 -5.52 -1.47
N ASP A 18 -2.95 -5.88 -2.33
CA ASP A 18 -1.61 -6.28 -1.89
C ASP A 18 -0.70 -5.07 -1.65
N LEU A 19 0.16 -5.18 -0.64
CA LEU A 19 1.26 -4.26 -0.41
C LEU A 19 2.52 -4.83 -1.06
N TRP A 20 3.26 -4.01 -1.80
CA TRP A 20 4.59 -4.40 -2.27
C TRP A 20 5.54 -3.21 -2.34
N PHE A 21 6.83 -3.52 -2.21
CA PHE A 21 7.93 -2.56 -2.36
C PHE A 21 9.00 -3.15 -3.29
N PRO A 22 9.79 -2.31 -3.99
CA PRO A 22 10.99 -2.78 -4.68
C PRO A 22 11.96 -3.39 -3.67
N SER A 23 12.41 -4.62 -3.92
CA SER A 23 13.49 -5.24 -3.15
C SER A 23 14.83 -4.65 -3.57
N ALA A 24 15.79 -4.52 -2.65
CA ALA A 24 17.17 -4.14 -2.97
C ALA A 24 17.80 -5.08 -4.03
N ASP A 25 17.33 -6.33 -4.11
CA ASP A 25 17.73 -7.30 -5.13
C ASP A 25 17.42 -6.84 -6.57
N VAL A 26 16.43 -5.95 -6.76
CA VAL A 26 16.09 -5.41 -8.09
C VAL A 26 17.26 -4.64 -8.71
N CYS A 27 18.11 -4.03 -7.87
CA CYS A 27 19.21 -3.18 -8.31
C CYS A 27 20.31 -3.97 -9.05
N ALA A 28 20.44 -5.27 -8.79
CA ALA A 28 21.37 -6.13 -9.50
C ALA A 28 21.03 -6.25 -10.99
N ASN A 29 19.74 -6.26 -11.32
CA ASN A 29 19.25 -6.42 -12.70
C ASN A 29 18.83 -5.09 -13.35
N LYS A 30 18.42 -4.10 -12.53
CA LYS A 30 17.87 -2.81 -12.98
C LYS A 30 18.49 -1.66 -12.15
N PRO A 31 19.80 -1.40 -12.25
CA PRO A 31 20.47 -0.37 -11.46
C PRO A 31 19.90 1.03 -11.68
N SER A 32 19.41 1.33 -12.90
CA SER A 32 18.78 2.63 -13.21
C SER A 32 17.44 2.86 -12.51
N PHE A 33 16.75 1.80 -12.08
CA PHE A 33 15.53 1.90 -11.26
C PHE A 33 15.89 2.45 -9.87
N CYS A 34 16.92 1.89 -9.25
CA CYS A 34 17.37 2.27 -7.91
C CYS A 34 18.03 3.66 -7.85
N ASN A 35 18.38 4.26 -9.00
CA ASN A 35 18.79 5.67 -9.05
C ASN A 35 17.62 6.64 -8.84
N LYS A 36 16.37 6.16 -8.94
CA LYS A 36 15.14 6.97 -8.88
C LYS A 36 14.18 6.56 -7.79
N HIS A 37 14.37 5.38 -7.21
CA HIS A 37 13.46 4.75 -6.28
C HIS A 37 14.22 4.22 -5.07
N ASP A 38 13.62 4.38 -3.91
CA ASP A 38 14.07 3.71 -2.69
C ASP A 38 13.68 2.22 -2.75
N THR A 39 14.46 1.39 -2.06
CA THR A 39 14.26 -0.06 -2.05
C THR A 39 14.27 -0.60 -0.62
N TYR A 40 13.54 -1.68 -0.41
CA TYR A 40 13.52 -2.43 0.84
C TYR A 40 14.64 -3.48 0.86
N SER A 41 15.42 -3.49 1.93
CA SER A 41 16.50 -4.44 2.21
C SER A 41 16.15 -5.25 3.45
N HIS A 42 15.75 -6.51 3.27
CA HIS A 42 15.36 -7.35 4.39
C HIS A 42 16.48 -7.65 5.40
N SER A 43 17.75 -7.56 4.97
CA SER A 43 18.93 -7.79 5.81
C SER A 43 19.14 -6.68 6.82
N ASP A 44 18.57 -5.51 6.56
CA ASP A 44 18.69 -4.32 7.41
C ASP A 44 17.55 -4.23 8.44
N SER A 45 16.63 -5.20 8.46
CA SER A 45 15.51 -5.25 9.40
C SER A 45 15.64 -6.38 10.41
N LYS A 46 15.54 -6.04 11.69
CA LYS A 46 15.53 -6.98 12.82
C LYS A 46 14.17 -7.64 13.05
N THR A 47 13.11 -7.08 12.47
CA THR A 47 11.73 -7.59 12.58
C THR A 47 11.29 -8.38 11.36
N TYR A 48 12.15 -8.46 10.34
CA TYR A 48 11.93 -9.27 9.16
C TYR A 48 11.74 -10.75 9.51
N GLN A 49 10.79 -11.38 8.85
CA GLN A 49 10.61 -12.82 8.83
C GLN A 49 10.46 -13.31 7.38
N PRO A 50 11.24 -14.34 6.97
CA PRO A 50 11.15 -14.88 5.63
C PRO A 50 9.81 -15.58 5.38
N ASN A 51 9.27 -15.45 4.16
CA ASN A 51 8.20 -16.30 3.65
C ASN A 51 8.61 -16.98 2.34
N GLY A 52 8.96 -16.18 1.32
CA GLY A 52 9.53 -16.67 0.06
C GLY A 52 8.52 -17.18 -0.97
N THR A 53 7.21 -17.14 -0.69
CA THR A 53 6.19 -17.48 -1.69
C THR A 53 6.28 -16.53 -2.88
N LYS A 54 6.46 -17.08 -4.08
CA LYS A 54 6.55 -16.28 -5.31
C LYS A 54 5.19 -15.67 -5.65
N PHE A 55 5.22 -14.46 -6.21
CA PHE A 55 4.02 -13.79 -6.68
C PHE A 55 4.25 -13.12 -8.04
N THR A 56 3.15 -12.88 -8.75
CA THR A 56 3.08 -12.03 -9.93
C THR A 56 1.79 -11.22 -9.86
N LEU A 57 1.89 -9.89 -9.83
CA LEU A 57 0.77 -8.96 -9.90
C LEU A 57 0.73 -8.34 -11.29
N VAL A 58 -0.43 -8.42 -11.94
CA VAL A 58 -0.65 -7.84 -13.28
C VAL A 58 -1.58 -6.64 -13.15
N TYR A 59 -1.04 -5.46 -13.41
CA TYR A 59 -1.78 -4.22 -13.51
C TYR A 59 -2.00 -3.85 -14.97
N GLY A 60 -3.02 -3.05 -15.27
CA GLY A 60 -3.23 -2.54 -16.62
C GLY A 60 -2.02 -1.78 -17.20
N SER A 61 -1.16 -1.25 -16.32
CA SER A 61 0.08 -0.56 -16.69
C SER A 61 1.30 -1.46 -16.85
N GLY A 62 1.28 -2.69 -16.34
CA GLY A 62 2.45 -3.57 -16.33
C GLY A 62 2.44 -4.60 -15.20
N THR A 63 3.49 -5.40 -15.14
CA THR A 63 3.63 -6.52 -14.23
C THR A 63 4.68 -6.24 -13.16
N VAL A 64 4.42 -6.72 -11.95
CA VAL A 64 5.38 -6.76 -10.83
C VAL A 64 5.46 -8.20 -10.34
N SER A 65 6.67 -8.73 -10.17
CA SER A 65 6.86 -10.07 -9.61
C SER A 65 8.04 -10.13 -8.65
N GLY A 66 8.01 -11.14 -7.80
CA GLY A 66 9.00 -11.32 -6.74
C GLY A 66 8.61 -12.42 -5.77
N TYR A 67 8.88 -12.19 -4.49
CA TYR A 67 8.53 -13.10 -3.41
C TYR A 67 7.95 -12.34 -2.23
N THR A 68 7.17 -13.01 -1.39
CA THR A 68 6.56 -12.40 -0.20
C THR A 68 7.48 -12.50 1.02
N SER A 69 7.28 -11.55 1.93
CA SER A 69 8.02 -11.41 3.19
C SER A 69 7.09 -10.86 4.27
N LEU A 70 7.46 -11.06 5.54
CA LEU A 70 6.76 -10.42 6.66
C LEU A 70 7.67 -9.43 7.34
N ASP A 71 7.12 -8.27 7.69
CA ASP A 71 7.80 -7.30 8.56
C ASP A 71 6.77 -6.36 9.22
N THR A 72 7.26 -5.43 10.05
CA THR A 72 6.48 -4.35 10.61
C THR A 72 6.32 -3.22 9.60
N ILE A 73 5.08 -2.85 9.29
CA ILE A 73 4.76 -1.71 8.44
C ILE A 73 4.30 -0.56 9.33
N LYS A 74 4.92 0.61 9.17
CA LYS A 74 4.55 1.83 9.89
C LYS A 74 4.07 2.89 8.92
N VAL A 75 2.87 3.43 9.15
CA VAL A 75 2.27 4.54 8.39
C VAL A 75 1.88 5.62 9.39
N GLY A 76 2.52 6.78 9.34
CA GLY A 76 2.37 7.80 10.38
C GLY A 76 2.79 7.24 11.75
N GLN A 77 1.88 7.27 12.73
CA GLN A 77 2.09 6.66 14.05
C GLN A 77 1.57 5.22 14.16
N LEU A 78 0.87 4.73 13.14
CA LEU A 78 0.25 3.41 13.13
C LEU A 78 1.27 2.36 12.74
N ALA A 79 1.42 1.31 13.54
CA ALA A 79 2.29 0.19 13.24
C ALA A 79 1.46 -1.10 13.17
N VAL A 80 1.58 -1.84 12.06
CA VAL A 80 1.03 -3.17 11.91
C VAL A 80 2.20 -4.16 11.89
N VAL A 81 2.22 -5.08 12.85
CA VAL A 81 3.31 -6.07 12.99
C VAL A 81 2.99 -7.31 12.17
N ASN A 82 4.03 -8.03 11.74
CA ASN A 82 3.93 -9.30 11.00
C ASN A 82 3.01 -9.21 9.78
N HIS A 83 3.08 -8.13 9.02
CA HIS A 83 2.27 -7.98 7.82
C HIS A 83 3.00 -8.60 6.62
N LEU A 84 2.28 -9.43 5.86
CA LEU A 84 2.79 -10.04 4.63
C LEU A 84 2.75 -9.00 3.49
N PHE A 85 3.86 -8.82 2.78
CA PHE A 85 3.96 -7.94 1.62
C PHE A 85 4.88 -8.55 0.56
N GLY A 86 4.84 -8.00 -0.66
CA GLY A 86 5.70 -8.41 -1.76
C GLY A 86 7.03 -7.65 -1.79
N GLU A 87 8.13 -8.39 -1.82
CA GLU A 87 9.45 -7.91 -2.24
C GLU A 87 9.59 -8.09 -3.75
N ALA A 88 9.43 -6.99 -4.49
CA ALA A 88 9.45 -7.00 -5.94
C ALA A 88 10.90 -7.01 -6.47
N THR A 89 11.29 -8.12 -7.11
CA THR A 89 12.61 -8.28 -7.73
C THR A 89 12.58 -8.10 -9.25
N ASN A 90 11.38 -8.04 -9.83
CA ASN A 90 11.17 -7.68 -11.22
C ASN A 90 9.97 -6.73 -11.36
N ILE A 91 10.25 -5.50 -11.82
CA ILE A 91 9.26 -4.43 -11.97
C ILE A 91 9.29 -3.93 -13.42
N ASP A 92 8.16 -3.90 -14.11
CA ASP A 92 8.09 -3.37 -15.47
C ASP A 92 8.47 -1.89 -15.55
N SER A 93 9.04 -1.49 -16.70
CA SER A 93 9.59 -0.14 -16.92
C SER A 93 8.55 0.98 -16.81
N THR A 94 7.26 0.66 -16.94
CA THR A 94 6.16 1.61 -16.76
C THR A 94 6.09 2.15 -15.33
N PHE A 95 6.55 1.38 -14.34
CA PHE A 95 6.66 1.82 -12.95
C PHE A 95 7.93 2.66 -12.68
N ALA A 96 9.00 2.51 -13.49
CA ALA A 96 10.25 3.26 -13.34
C ALA A 96 10.14 4.78 -13.64
N THR A 97 8.96 5.24 -14.05
CA THR A 97 8.64 6.65 -14.31
C THR A 97 7.73 7.25 -13.25
N LYS A 98 7.28 6.45 -12.29
CA LYS A 98 6.38 6.88 -11.21
C LYS A 98 7.16 7.64 -10.15
N ARG A 99 6.46 8.45 -9.36
CA ARG A 99 7.02 9.23 -8.25
C ARG A 99 6.93 8.52 -6.89
N TYR A 100 6.52 7.25 -6.91
CA TYR A 100 6.39 6.39 -5.74
C TYR A 100 7.20 5.12 -5.97
N ASP A 101 7.67 4.50 -4.90
CA ASP A 101 8.49 3.28 -4.96
C ASP A 101 7.62 2.03 -5.07
N GLY A 102 6.58 1.96 -4.23
CA GLY A 102 5.70 0.80 -4.12
C GLY A 102 4.22 1.16 -4.19
N LEU A 103 3.38 0.17 -3.89
CA LEU A 103 1.93 0.31 -3.89
C LEU A 103 1.38 -0.27 -2.59
N PHE A 104 0.43 0.46 -2.01
CA PHE A 104 -0.24 0.12 -0.76
C PHE A 104 -1.73 -0.11 -1.03
N GLY A 105 -2.12 -1.38 -1.11
CA GLY A 105 -3.51 -1.77 -1.34
C GLY A 105 -4.45 -1.41 -0.18
N LEU A 106 -5.63 -0.92 -0.52
CA LEU A 106 -6.71 -0.54 0.38
C LEU A 106 -8.06 -1.20 0.01
N ALA A 107 -8.08 -2.08 -0.99
CA ALA A 107 -9.27 -2.84 -1.36
C ALA A 107 -9.55 -4.02 -0.39
N TYR A 108 -10.53 -4.87 -0.70
CA TYR A 108 -10.96 -5.95 0.19
C TYR A 108 -10.02 -7.17 0.14
N PRO A 109 -9.95 -8.00 1.21
CA PRO A 109 -9.11 -9.20 1.23
C PRO A 109 -9.35 -10.16 0.06
N SER A 110 -10.56 -10.23 -0.49
CA SER A 110 -10.85 -11.12 -1.63
C SER A 110 -10.12 -10.75 -2.92
N LEU A 111 -9.51 -9.54 -2.99
CA LEU A 111 -8.71 -9.08 -4.12
C LEU A 111 -7.20 -9.31 -3.95
N SER A 112 -6.78 -9.86 -2.81
CA SER A 112 -5.36 -10.14 -2.55
C SER A 112 -4.93 -11.37 -3.32
N GLU A 113 -3.93 -11.22 -4.19
CA GLU A 113 -3.26 -12.34 -4.86
C GLU A 113 -2.40 -13.14 -3.86
N PHE A 114 -2.05 -12.54 -2.72
CA PHE A 114 -1.36 -13.24 -1.64
C PHE A 114 -2.30 -14.07 -0.78
N GLY A 115 -3.63 -13.92 -0.95
CA GLY A 115 -4.63 -14.62 -0.13
C GLY A 115 -4.63 -14.20 1.33
N THR A 116 -4.21 -12.96 1.63
CA THR A 116 -4.12 -12.43 3.00
C THR A 116 -4.85 -11.10 3.17
N ASN A 117 -4.99 -10.67 4.43
CA ASN A 117 -5.59 -9.38 4.73
C ASN A 117 -4.68 -8.22 4.25
N PRO A 118 -5.24 -7.21 3.58
CA PRO A 118 -4.56 -5.96 3.25
C PRO A 118 -4.07 -5.22 4.51
N PRO A 119 -3.14 -4.26 4.37
CA PRO A 119 -2.57 -3.54 5.51
C PRO A 119 -3.62 -2.93 6.44
N PHE A 120 -4.63 -2.22 5.89
CA PHE A 120 -5.63 -1.54 6.70
C PHE A 120 -6.55 -2.51 7.46
N VAL A 121 -6.89 -3.65 6.86
CA VAL A 121 -7.65 -4.71 7.55
C VAL A 121 -6.84 -5.28 8.72
N ASN A 122 -5.52 -5.48 8.55
CA ASN A 122 -4.68 -5.89 9.67
C ASN A 122 -4.52 -4.80 10.73
N MET A 123 -4.52 -3.51 10.36
CA MET A 123 -4.54 -2.42 11.34
C MET A 123 -5.81 -2.44 12.20
N ILE A 124 -6.98 -2.68 11.59
CA ILE A 124 -8.24 -2.86 12.31
C ILE A 124 -8.15 -4.08 13.24
N ASN A 125 -7.72 -5.23 12.72
CA ASN A 125 -7.64 -6.48 13.50
C ASN A 125 -6.64 -6.40 14.66
N GLN A 126 -5.58 -5.61 14.53
CA GLN A 126 -4.60 -5.36 15.59
C GLN A 126 -5.02 -4.24 16.55
N GLY A 127 -6.16 -3.57 16.30
CA GLY A 127 -6.69 -2.52 17.16
C GLY A 127 -5.82 -1.26 17.21
N VAL A 128 -5.08 -0.97 16.14
CA VAL A 128 -4.19 0.21 16.10
C VAL A 128 -4.86 1.44 15.52
N VAL A 129 -6.06 1.33 14.97
CA VAL A 129 -6.88 2.45 14.47
C VAL A 129 -8.12 2.65 15.35
N ASP A 130 -8.53 3.90 15.53
CA ASP A 130 -9.68 4.25 16.38
C ASP A 130 -11.01 3.80 15.76
N GLU A 131 -11.16 3.99 14.44
CA GLU A 131 -12.36 3.60 13.68
C GLU A 131 -12.00 2.74 12.46
N PRO A 132 -12.86 1.78 12.04
CA PRO A 132 -12.62 0.94 10.87
C PRO A 132 -12.93 1.66 9.55
N ILE A 133 -12.50 2.92 9.41
CA ILE A 133 -12.67 3.76 8.21
C ILE A 133 -11.35 4.45 7.83
N PHE A 134 -11.20 4.77 6.56
CA PHE A 134 -10.18 5.69 6.07
C PHE A 134 -10.80 6.75 5.18
N ALA A 135 -10.15 7.90 5.09
CA ALA A 135 -10.64 9.02 4.30
C ALA A 135 -9.50 9.71 3.55
N PHE A 136 -9.77 10.08 2.30
CA PHE A 136 -8.87 10.87 1.46
C PHE A 136 -9.39 12.30 1.33
N TYR A 137 -8.50 13.26 1.51
CA TYR A 137 -8.62 14.60 0.97
C TYR A 137 -7.53 14.80 -0.08
N LEU A 138 -7.94 15.02 -1.33
CA LEU A 138 -7.03 15.28 -2.44
C LEU A 138 -7.12 16.76 -2.80
N ASN A 139 -5.98 17.43 -2.81
CA ASN A 139 -5.90 18.83 -3.16
C ASN A 139 -5.87 19.05 -4.67
N LYS A 140 -6.00 20.31 -5.09
CA LYS A 140 -5.77 20.69 -6.49
C LYS A 140 -4.29 20.57 -6.80
N GLU A 141 -3.96 20.22 -8.03
CA GLU A 141 -2.59 19.95 -8.51
C GLU A 141 -1.59 21.07 -8.18
N SER A 142 -2.05 22.31 -8.02
CA SER A 142 -1.22 23.48 -7.70
C SER A 142 -0.73 23.56 -6.25
N ASP A 143 -1.21 22.71 -5.33
CA ASP A 143 -0.91 22.84 -3.89
C ASP A 143 0.08 21.81 -3.33
N PHE A 144 0.16 20.54 -3.72
CA PHE A 144 1.11 19.53 -3.19
C PHE A 144 1.20 19.28 -1.66
N ASN A 145 0.94 20.24 -0.77
CA ASN A 145 1.18 20.12 0.68
C ASN A 145 -0.10 19.93 1.50
N SER A 146 -1.27 20.03 0.87
CA SER A 146 -2.56 19.94 1.56
C SER A 146 -3.30 18.62 1.39
N ALA A 147 -2.81 17.66 0.59
CA ALA A 147 -3.44 16.34 0.50
C ALA A 147 -3.23 15.53 1.79
N GLU A 148 -4.24 14.78 2.21
CA GLU A 148 -4.23 14.02 3.46
C GLU A 148 -4.94 12.67 3.29
N LEU A 149 -4.35 11.63 3.87
CA LEU A 149 -5.00 10.35 4.13
C LEU A 149 -5.09 10.17 5.65
N ILE A 150 -6.30 9.91 6.15
CA ILE A 150 -6.52 9.48 7.53
C ILE A 150 -6.90 8.01 7.52
N LEU A 151 -6.17 7.24 8.32
CA LEU A 151 -6.49 5.85 8.66
C LEU A 151 -7.02 5.87 10.10
N GLY A 152 -8.29 5.51 10.30
CA GLY A 152 -8.93 5.54 11.61
C GLY A 152 -9.87 6.71 11.90
N GLY A 153 -10.31 7.46 10.88
CA GLY A 153 -11.20 8.60 11.10
C GLY A 153 -11.33 9.53 9.89
N VAL A 154 -11.76 10.77 10.17
CA VAL A 154 -11.93 11.85 9.17
C VAL A 154 -11.41 13.18 9.73
N ASN A 155 -10.97 14.09 8.85
CA ASN A 155 -10.57 15.44 9.25
C ASN A 155 -11.73 16.43 9.00
N PRO A 156 -12.38 16.96 10.04
CA PRO A 156 -13.51 17.89 9.89
C PRO A 156 -13.12 19.23 9.23
N LYS A 157 -11.83 19.52 9.05
CA LYS A 157 -11.37 20.72 8.30
C LYS A 157 -11.47 20.55 6.78
N HIS A 158 -11.56 19.30 6.29
CA HIS A 158 -11.49 18.99 4.86
C HIS A 158 -12.87 18.79 4.19
N PHE A 159 -13.97 18.93 4.95
CA PHE A 159 -15.32 18.85 4.41
C PHE A 159 -16.29 19.78 5.16
N THR A 160 -17.45 20.02 4.55
CA THR A 160 -18.58 20.70 5.17
C THR A 160 -19.85 19.89 4.96
N GLY A 161 -20.84 20.05 5.83
CA GLY A 161 -22.07 19.25 5.77
C GLY A 161 -21.88 17.81 6.24
N ASN A 162 -22.79 16.93 5.82
CA ASN A 162 -22.82 15.52 6.22
C ASN A 162 -22.39 14.60 5.07
N PHE A 163 -21.84 13.44 5.41
CA PHE A 163 -21.57 12.38 4.43
C PHE A 163 -22.85 11.75 3.90
N THR A 164 -22.83 11.42 2.60
CA THR A 164 -23.81 10.53 1.97
C THR A 164 -23.15 9.16 1.81
N TYR A 165 -23.77 8.12 2.37
CA TYR A 165 -23.26 6.76 2.29
C TYR A 165 -24.08 5.92 1.32
N THR A 166 -23.39 5.09 0.54
CA THR A 166 -23.99 4.09 -0.34
C THR A 166 -23.38 2.73 0.01
N PRO A 167 -24.19 1.67 0.15
CA PRO A 167 -23.65 0.34 0.43
C PRO A 167 -22.77 -0.16 -0.72
N VAL A 168 -21.69 -0.85 -0.36
CA VAL A 168 -20.85 -1.56 -1.32
C VAL A 168 -21.61 -2.75 -1.90
N VAL A 169 -21.57 -2.91 -3.22
CA VAL A 169 -22.32 -3.94 -3.96
C VAL A 169 -21.71 -5.33 -3.73
N LYS A 170 -20.38 -5.41 -3.73
CA LYS A 170 -19.61 -6.63 -3.53
C LYS A 170 -18.32 -6.30 -2.81
N MET A 171 -18.03 -6.98 -1.70
CA MET A 171 -16.82 -6.82 -0.88
C MET A 171 -15.57 -7.37 -1.59
N GLU A 172 -15.29 -6.82 -2.76
CA GLU A 172 -14.17 -7.15 -3.64
C GLU A 172 -13.47 -5.84 -4.01
N TYR A 173 -14.24 -4.91 -4.59
CA TYR A 173 -13.83 -3.53 -4.86
C TYR A 173 -14.64 -2.57 -3.99
N TRP A 174 -14.19 -1.31 -3.89
CA TRP A 174 -15.03 -0.20 -3.42
C TRP A 174 -16.07 0.21 -4.48
N LEU A 175 -16.94 -0.75 -4.83
CA LEU A 175 -17.93 -0.64 -5.89
C LEU A 175 -19.31 -0.24 -5.33
N ILE A 176 -19.87 0.83 -5.87
CA ILE A 176 -21.21 1.34 -5.51
C ILE A 176 -22.11 1.41 -6.75
N ASN A 177 -23.42 1.37 -6.54
CA ASN A 177 -24.39 1.69 -7.59
C ASN A 177 -24.47 3.20 -7.77
N ILE A 178 -24.39 3.67 -9.02
CA ILE A 178 -24.64 5.05 -9.39
C ILE A 178 -26.02 5.10 -10.05
N ASN A 179 -26.99 5.66 -9.35
CA ASN A 179 -28.30 5.96 -9.93
C ASN A 179 -28.24 7.37 -10.52
N GLY A 180 -28.51 7.47 -11.83
CA GLY A 180 -28.65 8.76 -12.54
C GLY A 180 -30.03 9.37 -12.36
#